data_AF-A0A5J4RM24-F1
#
_entry.id   AF-A0A5J4RM24-F1
#
_cell.length_a   1.000
_cell.length_b   1.000
_cell.length_c   1.000
_cell.angle_alpha   90.00
_cell.angle_beta   90.00
_cell.angle_gamma   90.00
#
_symmetry.space_group_name_H-M   'P 1'
#
loop_
_entity.id
_entity.type
_entity.pdbx_description
1 polymer ?
#
loop_
_entity_poly.entity_id
_entity_poly.type
_entity_poly.pdbx_seq_one_letter_code
_entity_poly.pdbx_strand_id
1 'polypeptide(L)'
;MLGLAEELGNVSLACKYLGYCRDTFYRYKELFAEGGEEALGEMSRKKPNVKNRIEQEIEKRVVSFAIEHSAFGQTRASNELKKEGVFISPSVVFAAFGYATI
;
A
#
# COMPACT_ATOMS: atom_id res chain seq x y z
N MET A 1 5.15 -7.32 -21.89
CA MET A 1 6.43 -8.06 -21.89
C MET A 1 6.27 -9.47 -22.43
N LEU A 2 5.32 -10.27 -21.92
CA LEU A 2 5.05 -11.63 -22.38
C LEU A 2 4.59 -11.67 -23.86
N GLY A 3 3.56 -10.89 -24.23
CA GLY A 3 3.10 -10.83 -25.64
C GLY A 3 4.17 -10.33 -26.62
N LEU A 4 4.96 -9.31 -26.23
CA LEU A 4 6.06 -8.82 -27.07
C LEU A 4 7.16 -9.88 -27.26
N ALA A 5 7.45 -10.69 -26.25
CA ALA A 5 8.41 -11.78 -26.38
C ALA A 5 7.92 -12.90 -27.31
N GLU A 6 6.60 -13.11 -27.37
CA GLU A 6 5.96 -14.09 -28.26
C GLU A 6 5.97 -13.62 -29.72
N GLU A 7 5.64 -12.34 -29.96
CA GLU A 7 5.70 -11.73 -31.31
C GLU A 7 7.12 -11.70 -31.90
N LEU A 8 8.13 -11.38 -31.07
CA LEU A 8 9.52 -11.31 -31.52
C LEU A 8 10.26 -12.65 -31.49
N GLY A 9 9.68 -13.68 -30.85
CA GLY A 9 10.33 -14.98 -30.60
C GLY A 9 11.64 -14.88 -29.79
N ASN A 10 11.94 -13.71 -29.21
CA ASN A 10 13.21 -13.44 -28.54
C ASN A 10 13.00 -12.63 -27.25
N VAL A 11 13.16 -13.34 -26.14
CA VAL A 11 13.03 -12.78 -24.79
C VAL A 11 14.05 -11.67 -24.53
N SER A 12 15.31 -11.82 -24.96
CA SER A 12 16.37 -10.86 -24.68
C SER A 12 16.14 -9.54 -25.42
N LEU A 13 15.62 -9.61 -26.64
CA LEU A 13 15.27 -8.44 -27.44
C LEU A 13 14.06 -7.72 -26.83
N ALA A 14 13.00 -8.45 -26.49
CA ALA A 14 11.80 -7.88 -25.85
C ALA A 14 12.13 -7.22 -24.50
N CYS A 15 13.00 -7.82 -23.67
CA CYS A 15 13.50 -7.23 -22.43
C CYS A 15 14.24 -5.90 -22.68
N LYS A 16 15.09 -5.85 -23.71
CA LYS A 16 15.87 -4.66 -24.08
C LYS A 16 14.99 -3.52 -24.56
N TYR A 17 13.96 -3.81 -25.36
CA TYR A 17 13.00 -2.81 -25.84
C TYR A 17 12.14 -2.23 -24.73
N LEU A 18 11.71 -3.06 -23.78
CA LEU A 18 10.85 -2.63 -22.67
C LEU A 18 11.61 -2.09 -21.47
N GLY A 19 12.95 -2.18 -21.46
CA GLY A 19 13.81 -1.71 -20.36
C GLY A 19 13.73 -2.56 -19.09
N TYR A 20 13.27 -3.82 -19.17
CA TYR A 20 13.17 -4.73 -18.03
C TYR A 20 14.31 -5.75 -18.01
N CYS A 21 14.66 -6.23 -16.81
CA CYS A 21 15.63 -7.31 -16.66
C CYS A 21 15.03 -8.65 -17.12
N ARG A 22 15.89 -9.55 -17.62
CA ARG A 22 15.50 -10.93 -17.95
C ARG A 22 14.92 -11.70 -16.75
N ASP A 23 15.38 -11.41 -15.54
CA ASP A 23 14.86 -12.01 -14.31
C ASP A 23 13.36 -11.69 -14.12
N THR A 24 12.99 -10.44 -14.39
CA THR A 24 11.61 -9.95 -14.34
C THR A 24 10.70 -10.69 -15.32
N PHE A 25 11.23 -11.07 -16.50
CA PHE A 25 10.49 -11.86 -17.48
C PHE A 25 10.07 -13.22 -16.91
N TYR A 26 11.02 -13.97 -16.35
CA TYR A 26 10.76 -15.31 -15.84
C TYR A 26 9.83 -15.28 -14.63
N ARG A 27 9.99 -14.30 -13.73
CA ARG A 27 9.05 -14.09 -12.61
C ARG A 27 7.62 -13.85 -13.08
N TYR A 28 7.43 -12.99 -14.08
CA TYR A 28 6.10 -12.76 -14.63
C TYR A 28 5.55 -13.96 -15.41
N LYS A 29 6.43 -14.75 -16.05
CA LYS A 29 6.04 -15.99 -16.73
C LYS A 29 5.53 -17.04 -15.74
N GLU A 30 6.20 -17.18 -14.59
CA GLU A 30 5.77 -18.10 -13.53
C GLU A 30 4.43 -17.65 -12.92
N LEU A 31 4.29 -16.36 -12.60
CA LEU A 31 3.03 -15.80 -12.07
C LEU A 31 1.87 -15.96 -13.06
N PHE A 32 2.11 -15.72 -14.35
CA PHE A 32 1.11 -15.91 -15.40
C PHE A 32 0.72 -17.39 -15.56
N ALA A 33 1.67 -18.32 -15.37
CA ALA A 33 1.38 -19.74 -15.41
C ALA A 33 0.57 -20.22 -14.18
N GLU A 34 0.76 -19.60 -13.01
CA GLU A 34 0.05 -19.95 -11.78
C GLU A 34 -1.37 -19.37 -11.69
N GLY A 35 -1.60 -18.15 -12.20
CA GLY A 35 -2.91 -17.49 -12.05
C GLY A 35 -3.28 -16.51 -13.16
N GLY A 36 -2.73 -16.68 -14.36
CA GLY A 36 -3.12 -15.91 -15.55
C GLY A 36 -2.91 -14.40 -15.39
N GLU A 37 -3.82 -13.61 -15.95
CA GLU A 37 -3.76 -12.14 -15.87
C GLU A 37 -4.02 -11.61 -14.45
N GLU A 38 -4.83 -12.32 -13.66
CA GLU A 38 -5.19 -11.89 -12.30
C GLU A 38 -3.98 -11.97 -11.33
N ALA A 39 -3.08 -12.93 -11.55
CA ALA A 39 -1.84 -13.08 -10.77
C ALA A 39 -0.77 -12.02 -11.08
N LEU A 40 -0.89 -11.29 -12.20
CA LEU A 40 -0.06 -10.12 -12.50
C LEU A 40 -0.52 -8.85 -11.78
N GLY A 41 -1.65 -8.91 -11.06
CA GLY A 41 -2.15 -7.82 -10.24
C GLY A 41 -1.14 -7.34 -9.19
N GLU A 42 -1.33 -6.10 -8.74
CA GLU A 42 -0.41 -5.44 -7.81
C GLU A 42 -0.35 -6.18 -6.46
N MET A 43 0.65 -7.05 -6.31
CA MET A 43 1.03 -7.59 -5.01
C MET A 43 1.68 -6.48 -4.19
N SER A 44 0.88 -5.59 -3.60
CA SER A 44 1.37 -4.62 -2.64
C SER A 44 2.09 -5.37 -1.51
N ARG A 45 3.42 -5.30 -1.50
CA ARG A 45 4.26 -5.92 -0.46
C ARG A 45 4.10 -5.24 0.89
N LYS A 46 3.42 -4.09 0.93
CA LYS A 46 3.20 -3.31 2.15
C LYS A 46 2.08 -3.97 2.95
N LYS A 47 2.43 -5.05 3.64
CA LYS A 47 1.54 -5.65 4.64
C LYS A 47 1.25 -4.61 5.73
N PRO A 48 -0.02 -4.34 6.07
CA PRO A 48 -0.36 -3.50 7.20
C PRO A 48 0.34 -4.01 8.47
N ASN A 49 1.00 -3.14 9.22
CA ASN A 49 1.75 -3.54 10.40
C ASN A 49 0.79 -3.81 11.56
N VAL A 50 0.55 -5.10 11.85
CA VAL A 50 -0.35 -5.57 12.93
C VAL A 50 0.03 -5.00 14.31
N LYS A 51 1.29 -4.61 14.52
CA LYS A 51 1.74 -4.04 15.81
C LYS A 51 1.21 -2.63 16.09
N ASN A 52 0.79 -1.89 15.06
CA ASN A 52 0.15 -0.57 15.23
C ASN A 52 -1.38 -0.68 15.28
N ARG A 53 -1.93 -1.88 15.53
CA ARG A 53 -3.38 -2.11 15.51
C ARG A 53 -4.00 -1.53 16.78
N ILE A 54 -4.56 -0.35 16.60
CA ILE A 54 -5.52 0.25 17.52
C ILE A 54 -6.84 -0.49 17.33
N GLU A 55 -7.73 -0.43 18.33
CA GLU A 55 -9.09 -0.92 18.17
C GLU A 55 -9.78 -0.22 16.99
N GLN A 56 -10.52 -0.97 16.18
CA GLN A 56 -11.10 -0.44 14.92
C GLN A 56 -12.04 0.75 15.17
N GLU A 57 -12.70 0.78 16.32
CA GLU A 57 -13.58 1.90 16.71
C GLU A 57 -12.77 3.18 16.95
N ILE A 58 -11.62 3.05 17.60
CA ILE A 58 -10.70 4.15 17.86
C ILE A 58 -10.08 4.63 16.54
N GLU A 59 -9.66 3.72 15.67
CA GLU A 59 -9.13 4.05 14.34
C GLU A 59 -10.15 4.84 13.51
N LYS A 60 -11.40 4.38 13.45
CA LYS A 60 -12.48 5.10 12.76
C LYS A 60 -12.67 6.50 13.33
N ARG A 61 -12.68 6.64 14.66
CA ARG A 61 -12.83 7.95 15.30
C ARG A 61 -11.67 8.90 14.95
N VAL A 62 -10.43 8.41 14.97
CA VAL A 62 -9.24 9.19 14.60
C VAL A 62 -9.31 9.63 13.14
N VAL A 63 -9.72 8.74 12.22
CA VAL A 63 -9.85 9.05 10.80
C VAL A 63 -10.97 10.07 10.57
N SER A 64 -12.15 9.90 11.18
CA SER A 64 -13.23 10.90 11.09
C SER A 64 -12.79 12.26 11.61
N PHE A 65 -12.10 12.29 12.75
CA PHE A 65 -11.54 13.53 13.32
C PHE A 65 -10.50 14.18 12.38
N ALA A 66 -9.67 13.37 11.70
CA ALA A 66 -8.71 13.85 10.71
C ALA A 66 -9.39 14.54 9.52
N ILE A 67 -10.49 13.96 9.04
CA ILE A 67 -11.27 14.48 7.92
C ILE A 67 -11.97 15.78 8.33
N GLU A 68 -12.60 15.79 9.50
CA GLU A 68 -13.27 16.98 10.04
C GLU A 68 -12.29 18.13 10.31
N HIS A 69 -11.07 17.82 10.77
CA HIS A 69 -10.10 18.80 11.24
C HIS A 69 -8.74 18.62 10.54
N SER A 70 -8.74 18.69 9.20
CA SER A 70 -7.56 18.50 8.35
C SER A 70 -6.39 19.46 8.62
N ALA A 71 -6.64 20.60 9.27
CA ALA A 71 -5.62 21.55 9.68
C ALA A 71 -4.85 21.14 10.95
N PHE A 72 -5.29 20.11 11.67
CA PHE A 72 -4.67 19.68 12.91
C PHE A 72 -3.55 18.66 12.67
N GLY A 73 -2.33 19.03 13.07
CA GLY A 73 -1.21 18.08 13.09
C GLY A 73 -1.38 17.00 14.17
N GLN A 74 -0.59 15.93 14.06
CA GLN A 74 -0.63 14.74 14.92
C GLN A 74 -0.67 15.04 16.44
N THR A 75 0.09 16.03 16.90
CA THR A 75 0.16 16.41 18.33
C THR A 75 -1.11 17.12 18.80
N ARG A 76 -1.70 17.98 17.94
CA ARG A 76 -2.95 18.67 18.27
C ARG A 76 -4.12 17.70 18.26
N ALA A 77 -4.20 16.85 17.24
CA ALA A 77 -5.22 15.82 17.15
C ALA A 77 -5.18 14.85 18.35
N SER A 78 -3.99 14.39 18.77
CA SER A 78 -3.82 13.56 19.97
C SER A 78 -4.33 14.26 21.25
N ASN A 79 -4.08 15.57 21.40
CA ASN A 79 -4.55 16.32 22.57
C ASN A 79 -6.06 16.54 22.58
N GLU A 80 -6.68 16.81 21.43
CA GLU A 80 -8.15 16.96 21.35
C GLU A 80 -8.84 15.62 21.60
N LEU A 81 -8.37 14.53 21.00
CA LEU A 81 -8.88 13.18 21.26
C LEU A 81 -8.75 12.79 22.74
N LYS A 82 -7.67 13.24 23.41
CA LYS A 82 -7.49 13.02 24.85
C LYS A 82 -8.56 13.73 25.68
N LYS A 83 -9.06 14.91 25.26
CA LYS A 83 -10.18 15.59 25.93
C LYS A 83 -11.51 14.86 25.73
N GLU A 84 -11.68 14.19 24.60
CA GLU A 84 -12.83 13.33 24.32
C GLU A 84 -12.78 11.97 25.05
N GLY A 85 -11.74 11.72 25.85
CA GLY A 85 -11.57 10.46 26.59
C GLY A 85 -10.80 9.38 25.84
N VAL A 86 -10.29 9.69 24.65
CA VAL A 86 -9.56 8.75 23.79
C VAL A 86 -8.04 8.99 23.93
N PHE A 87 -7.38 8.12 24.68
CA PHE A 87 -5.94 8.23 24.97
C PHE A 87 -5.08 7.57 23.90
N ILE A 88 -4.59 8.36 22.94
CA ILE A 88 -3.73 7.88 21.84
C ILE A 88 -2.47 8.75 21.73
N SER A 89 -1.32 8.12 21.47
CA SER A 89 -0.08 8.85 21.25
C SER A 89 -0.03 9.52 19.86
N PRO A 90 0.67 10.66 19.70
CA PRO A 90 0.78 11.35 18.41
C PRO A 90 1.32 10.47 17.28
N SER A 91 2.22 9.52 17.57
CA SER A 91 2.76 8.58 16.59
C SER A 91 1.70 7.63 16.03
N VAL A 92 0.74 7.24 16.86
CA VAL A 92 -0.36 6.37 16.45
C VAL A 92 -1.37 7.14 15.60
N VAL A 93 -1.63 8.42 15.93
CA VAL A 93 -2.44 9.32 15.09
C VAL A 93 -1.81 9.50 13.71
N PHE A 94 -0.48 9.70 13.65
CA PHE A 94 0.24 9.80 12.38
C PHE A 94 0.12 8.54 11.51
N ALA A 95 0.26 7.36 12.13
CA ALA A 95 0.07 6.10 11.42
C ALA A 95 -1.36 5.98 10.86
N ALA A 96 -2.38 6.33 11.65
CA ALA A 96 -3.78 6.33 11.22
C ALA A 96 -4.05 7.30 10.06
N PHE A 97 -3.47 8.50 10.08
CA PHE A 97 -3.61 9.47 8.99
C PHE A 97 -3.01 8.96 7.67
N GLY A 98 -1.87 8.25 7.74
CA GLY A 98 -1.23 7.66 6.56
C GLY A 98 -2.05 6.54 5.91
N TYR A 99 -2.96 5.89 6.63
CA TYR A 99 -3.91 4.93 6.05
C TYR A 99 -5.14 5.60 5.42
N ALA A 100 -5.48 6.82 5.83
CA ALA A 100 -6.63 7.55 5.31
C ALA A 100 -6.38 8.23 3.95
N THR A 101 -5.11 8.35 3.53
CA THR A 101 -4.70 8.97 2.25
C THR A 101 -4.37 7.96 1.15
N ILE A 102 -4.59 6.66 1.38
CA ILE A 102 -4.45 5.56 0.39
C ILE A 102 -5.85 5.03 0.10
#